data_AF-A0A117RWT7-F1
#
_entry.id   AF-A0A117RWT7-F1
#
_cell.length_a   1.000
_cell.length_b   1.000
_cell.length_c   1.000
_cell.angle_alpha   90.00
_cell.angle_beta   90.00
_cell.angle_gamma   90.00
#
_symmetry.space_group_name_H-M   'P 1'
#
loop_
_entity.id
_entity.type
_entity.pdbx_description
1 polymer ?
#
loop_
_entity_poly.entity_id
_entity_poly.type
_entity_poly.pdbx_seq_one_letter_code
_entity_poly.pdbx_strand_id
1 'polypeptide(L)'
;MEKTADGTFDTAGEALCCAAAVRLGGALRVLAALGGLSDRYDKVEAGLGSIRAFVGGRERDDAALADAFVANWSLGTRYGEQLPGAAFFRAGTRIADVAIIVARTEQPVDPVQGLSQALEAAAAWPSEIRIGSFTRLADFERACQAEAEDRLRTGGLPALWELAEAQAVPYRRAAELLVA
;
A
#
# COMPACT_ATOMS: atom_id res chain seq x y z
N MET A 1 30.35 -4.60 25.44
CA MET A 1 28.90 -4.34 25.46
C MET A 1 28.59 -3.62 24.18
N GLU A 2 28.13 -4.38 23.20
CA GLU A 2 27.86 -3.94 21.83
C GLU A 2 26.72 -2.92 21.83
N LYS A 3 26.94 -1.79 21.17
CA LYS A 3 25.94 -0.76 20.94
C LYS A 3 25.41 -1.00 19.52
N THR A 4 24.34 -1.76 19.39
CA THR A 4 23.71 -2.07 18.10
C THR A 4 22.26 -1.63 18.08
N ALA A 5 21.89 -0.98 16.97
CA ALA A 5 20.53 -0.65 16.52
C ALA A 5 19.79 0.52 17.23
N ASP A 6 20.44 1.67 17.38
CA ASP A 6 19.79 2.90 17.85
C ASP A 6 19.73 3.92 16.69
N GLY A 7 18.53 4.21 16.17
CA GLY A 7 18.25 5.48 15.49
C GLY A 7 17.77 5.50 14.03
N THR A 8 17.66 4.37 13.31
CA THR A 8 17.24 4.41 11.87
C THR A 8 15.82 3.91 11.60
N PHE A 9 15.25 3.10 12.51
CA PHE A 9 13.88 2.58 12.39
C PHE A 9 12.82 3.50 13.02
N ASP A 10 13.24 4.53 13.77
CA ASP A 10 12.39 5.31 14.69
C ASP A 10 11.55 6.41 14.01
N THR A 11 11.77 6.67 12.72
CA THR A 11 11.01 7.67 11.93
C THR A 11 10.50 7.12 10.59
N ALA A 12 10.97 5.94 10.16
CA ALA A 12 10.65 5.33 8.87
C ALA A 12 9.55 4.26 8.93
N GLY A 13 9.26 3.70 10.11
CA GLY A 13 8.15 2.77 10.32
C GLY A 13 6.77 3.42 10.19
N GLU A 14 6.71 4.76 10.19
CA GLU A 14 5.49 5.53 10.40
C GLU A 14 4.64 5.80 9.15
N ALA A 15 5.21 5.75 7.94
CA ALA A 15 4.46 6.09 6.70
C ALA A 15 3.68 4.94 6.05
N LEU A 16 3.70 3.75 6.62
CA LEU A 16 3.33 2.54 5.89
C LEU A 16 1.91 2.05 6.13
N CYS A 17 1.09 2.66 6.99
CA CYS A 17 -0.21 2.06 7.33
C CYS A 17 -1.33 2.33 6.31
N CYS A 18 -1.63 3.59 5.96
CA CYS A 18 -2.71 3.89 4.99
C CYS A 18 -2.24 3.77 3.54
N ALA A 19 -0.96 4.04 3.29
CA ALA A 19 -0.26 3.65 2.06
C ALA A 19 -0.29 2.11 1.85
N ALA A 20 -0.18 1.31 2.92
CA ALA A 20 -0.44 -0.11 2.83
C ALA A 20 -1.93 -0.43 2.82
N ALA A 21 -2.84 0.31 3.44
CA ALA A 21 -4.29 0.05 3.37
C ALA A 21 -4.89 0.28 1.98
N VAL A 22 -4.44 1.29 1.22
CA VAL A 22 -4.75 1.47 -0.21
C VAL A 22 -4.36 0.23 -1.04
N ARG A 23 -3.38 -0.54 -0.56
CA ARG A 23 -2.77 -1.70 -1.25
C ARG A 23 -3.24 -3.06 -0.77
N LEU A 24 -3.13 -3.32 0.52
CA LEU A 24 -3.69 -4.44 1.28
C LEU A 24 -5.22 -4.44 1.20
N GLY A 25 -5.82 -3.28 0.90
CA GLY A 25 -7.24 -3.10 0.67
C GLY A 25 -7.84 -3.89 -0.46
N GLY A 26 -7.07 -4.58 -1.28
CA GLY A 26 -7.62 -5.35 -2.37
C GLY A 26 -8.33 -4.50 -3.43
N ALA A 27 -8.32 -3.16 -3.33
CA ALA A 27 -8.81 -2.29 -4.39
C ALA A 27 -8.01 -2.51 -5.67
N LEU A 28 -6.68 -2.55 -5.55
CA LEU A 28 -5.79 -2.90 -6.66
C LEU A 28 -5.97 -4.35 -7.10
N ARG A 29 -6.32 -5.28 -6.20
CA ARG A 29 -6.64 -6.67 -6.56
C ARG A 29 -7.88 -6.75 -7.44
N VAL A 30 -8.95 -6.06 -7.04
CA VAL A 30 -10.23 -5.99 -7.78
C VAL A 30 -10.03 -5.35 -9.14
N LEU A 31 -9.31 -4.21 -9.18
CA LEU A 31 -8.99 -3.55 -10.45
C LEU A 31 -8.08 -4.43 -11.32
N ALA A 32 -7.03 -5.04 -10.77
CA ALA A 32 -6.17 -5.96 -11.51
C ALA A 32 -6.97 -7.13 -12.11
N ALA A 33 -7.95 -7.67 -11.38
CA ALA A 33 -8.85 -8.70 -11.89
C ALA A 33 -9.70 -8.19 -13.06
N LEU A 34 -10.27 -6.97 -12.97
CA LEU A 34 -10.98 -6.34 -14.08
C LEU A 34 -10.11 -6.22 -15.33
N GLY A 35 -8.83 -5.90 -15.16
CA GLY A 35 -7.86 -5.79 -16.26
C GLY A 35 -7.28 -7.12 -16.75
N GLY A 36 -7.67 -8.27 -16.18
CA GLY A 36 -7.06 -9.57 -16.51
C GLY A 36 -5.60 -9.71 -16.06
N LEU A 37 -5.23 -9.04 -14.97
CA LEU A 37 -3.86 -8.93 -14.46
C LEU A 37 -3.66 -9.62 -13.08
N SER A 38 -4.58 -10.50 -12.66
CA SER A 38 -4.55 -11.18 -11.36
C SER A 38 -3.22 -11.89 -11.08
N ASP A 39 -2.71 -12.69 -12.01
CA ASP A 39 -1.44 -13.42 -11.83
C ASP A 39 -0.25 -12.50 -11.54
N ARG A 40 -0.27 -11.27 -12.08
CA ARG A 40 0.76 -10.26 -11.81
C ARG A 40 0.55 -9.65 -10.44
N TYR A 41 -0.70 -9.37 -10.07
CA TYR A 41 -1.02 -8.87 -8.75
C TYR A 41 -0.64 -9.86 -7.65
N ASP A 42 -0.85 -11.16 -7.85
CA ASP A 42 -0.48 -12.20 -6.88
C ASP A 42 1.03 -12.22 -6.60
N LYS A 43 1.86 -11.96 -7.62
CA LYS A 43 3.32 -11.79 -7.42
C LYS A 43 3.67 -10.56 -6.59
N VAL A 44 2.94 -9.46 -6.79
CA VAL A 44 3.11 -8.25 -5.97
C VAL A 44 2.69 -8.52 -4.52
N GLU A 45 1.55 -9.19 -4.32
CA GLU A 45 1.06 -9.60 -3.00
C GLU A 45 2.08 -10.50 -2.28
N ALA A 46 2.70 -11.45 -2.99
CA ALA A 46 3.75 -12.30 -2.45
C ALA A 46 4.99 -11.51 -2.00
N GLY A 47 5.48 -10.56 -2.82
CA GLY A 47 6.61 -9.70 -2.44
C GLY A 47 6.31 -8.82 -1.23
N LEU A 48 5.11 -8.23 -1.16
CA LEU A 48 4.69 -7.48 0.02
C LEU A 48 4.57 -8.37 1.27
N GLY A 49 4.12 -9.62 1.11
CA GLY A 49 4.14 -10.64 2.15
C GLY A 49 5.55 -10.94 2.66
N SER A 50 6.54 -10.99 1.77
CA SER A 50 7.97 -11.11 2.13
C SER A 50 8.46 -9.91 2.94
N ILE A 51 8.11 -8.67 2.54
CA ILE A 51 8.44 -7.46 3.32
C ILE A 51 7.84 -7.55 4.74
N ARG A 52 6.56 -7.92 4.85
CA ARG A 52 5.89 -8.11 6.15
C ARG A 52 6.62 -9.15 7.00
N ALA A 53 6.98 -10.29 6.41
CA ALA A 53 7.69 -11.35 7.12
C ALA A 53 9.08 -10.88 7.61
N PHE A 54 9.81 -10.14 6.78
CA PHE A 54 11.11 -9.57 7.12
C PHE A 54 11.02 -8.55 8.27
N VAL A 55 10.04 -7.64 8.22
CA VAL A 55 9.76 -6.71 9.33
C VAL A 55 9.42 -7.47 10.62
N GLY A 56 8.77 -8.64 10.50
CA GLY A 56 8.49 -9.55 11.62
C GLY A 56 9.68 -10.40 12.09
N GLY A 57 10.91 -10.11 11.63
CA GLY A 57 12.14 -10.80 12.04
C GLY A 57 12.43 -12.10 11.30
N ARG A 58 11.72 -12.41 10.21
CA ARG A 58 12.07 -13.54 9.32
C ARG A 58 13.10 -13.13 8.29
N GLU A 59 13.68 -14.11 7.61
CA GLU A 59 14.56 -13.85 6.47
C GLU A 59 13.79 -13.21 5.30
N ARG A 60 14.46 -12.28 4.62
CA ARG A 60 13.93 -11.59 3.44
C ARG A 60 14.00 -12.51 2.23
N ASP A 61 12.88 -12.71 1.53
CA ASP A 61 12.86 -13.44 0.26
C ASP A 61 13.15 -12.48 -0.91
N ASP A 62 14.42 -12.40 -1.30
CA ASP A 62 14.91 -11.53 -2.38
C ASP A 62 14.35 -11.90 -3.76
N ALA A 63 14.06 -13.19 -3.99
CA ALA A 63 13.47 -13.64 -5.24
C ALA A 63 12.01 -13.16 -5.35
N ALA A 64 11.24 -13.27 -4.27
CA ALA A 64 9.88 -12.73 -4.21
C ALA A 64 9.86 -11.21 -4.41
N LEU A 65 10.82 -10.47 -3.85
CA LEU A 65 10.92 -9.02 -4.06
C LEU A 65 11.28 -8.64 -5.51
N ALA A 66 12.17 -9.40 -6.16
CA ALA A 66 12.51 -9.20 -7.56
C ALA A 66 11.31 -9.48 -8.48
N ASP A 67 10.59 -10.57 -8.25
CA ASP A 67 9.38 -10.92 -9.01
C ASP A 67 8.26 -9.89 -8.81
N ALA A 68 8.06 -9.43 -7.57
CA ALA A 68 7.09 -8.39 -7.25
C ALA A 68 7.41 -7.07 -7.94
N PHE A 69 8.69 -6.68 -8.00
CA PHE A 69 9.10 -5.47 -8.72
C PHE A 69 8.74 -5.54 -10.22
N VAL A 70 9.12 -6.64 -10.89
CA VAL A 70 8.81 -6.84 -12.31
C VAL A 70 7.31 -6.89 -12.55
N ALA A 71 6.58 -7.57 -11.67
CA ALA A 71 5.13 -7.67 -11.76
C ALA A 71 4.44 -6.31 -11.56
N ASN A 72 4.83 -5.53 -10.56
CA ASN A 72 4.25 -4.22 -10.27
C ASN A 72 4.52 -3.20 -11.39
N TRP A 73 5.74 -3.18 -11.93
CA TRP A 73 6.05 -2.41 -13.14
C TRP A 73 5.15 -2.81 -14.32
N SER A 74 4.95 -4.12 -14.50
CA SER A 74 4.06 -4.64 -15.54
C SER A 74 2.60 -4.28 -15.28
N LEU A 75 2.14 -4.16 -14.04
CA LEU A 75 0.77 -3.73 -13.71
C LEU A 75 0.56 -2.28 -14.15
N GLY A 76 1.46 -1.37 -13.77
CA GLY A 76 1.33 0.06 -14.07
C GLY A 76 1.31 0.37 -15.58
N THR A 77 2.00 -0.45 -16.38
CA THR A 77 2.07 -0.29 -17.84
C THR A 77 0.94 -1.00 -18.60
N ARG A 78 0.37 -2.08 -18.05
CA ARG A 78 -0.63 -2.90 -18.75
C ARG A 78 -2.07 -2.59 -18.37
N TYR A 79 -2.31 -1.86 -17.28
CA TYR A 79 -3.66 -1.44 -16.96
C TYR A 79 -4.17 -0.40 -17.97
N GLY A 80 -5.25 -0.74 -18.67
CA GLY A 80 -5.79 0.06 -19.75
C GLY A 80 -6.28 1.43 -19.27
N GLU A 81 -5.96 2.49 -20.02
CA GLU A 81 -6.33 3.88 -19.66
C GLU A 81 -7.84 4.12 -19.67
N GLN A 82 -8.57 3.31 -20.44
CA GLN A 82 -10.02 3.36 -20.54
C GLN A 82 -10.72 2.56 -19.42
N LEU A 83 -9.97 1.79 -18.62
CA LEU A 83 -10.57 1.03 -17.53
C LEU A 83 -10.89 1.94 -16.34
N PRO A 84 -12.00 1.68 -15.62
CA PRO A 84 -12.33 2.36 -14.38
C PRO A 84 -11.15 2.40 -13.41
N GLY A 85 -10.93 3.56 -12.80
CA GLY A 85 -9.89 3.73 -11.79
C GLY A 85 -8.45 3.69 -12.31
N ALA A 86 -8.19 3.85 -13.62
CA ALA A 86 -6.83 3.78 -14.17
C ALA A 86 -5.83 4.74 -13.51
N ALA A 87 -6.25 5.98 -13.20
CA ALA A 87 -5.40 6.94 -12.51
C ALA A 87 -5.09 6.50 -11.06
N PHE A 88 -6.11 6.05 -10.33
CA PHE A 88 -5.94 5.42 -9.01
C PHE A 88 -5.03 4.20 -9.07
N PHE A 89 -5.22 3.32 -10.05
CA PHE A 89 -4.43 2.09 -10.21
C PHE A 89 -2.96 2.40 -10.44
N ARG A 90 -2.63 3.36 -11.32
CA ARG A 90 -1.23 3.78 -11.59
C ARG A 90 -0.58 4.50 -10.41
N ALA A 91 -1.32 5.35 -9.69
CA ALA A 91 -0.81 5.92 -8.44
C ALA A 91 -0.59 4.82 -7.39
N GLY A 92 -1.55 3.89 -7.32
CA GLY A 92 -1.51 2.68 -6.53
C GLY A 92 -0.54 1.61 -7.02
N THR A 93 0.20 1.73 -8.12
CA THR A 93 1.38 0.89 -8.38
C THR A 93 2.67 1.60 -7.94
N ARG A 94 2.74 2.93 -8.07
CA ARG A 94 3.92 3.74 -7.67
C ARG A 94 4.30 3.60 -6.21
N ILE A 95 3.35 3.68 -5.27
CA ILE A 95 3.65 3.46 -3.83
C ILE A 95 4.31 2.06 -3.58
N ALA A 96 4.21 1.05 -4.48
CA ALA A 96 4.56 -0.36 -4.25
C ALA A 96 5.94 -0.59 -4.80
N ASP A 97 6.24 0.09 -5.92
CA ASP A 97 7.61 0.30 -6.34
C ASP A 97 8.41 0.92 -5.19
N VAL A 98 7.89 1.96 -4.52
CA VAL A 98 8.57 2.54 -3.36
C VAL A 98 8.80 1.48 -2.27
N ALA A 99 7.77 0.77 -1.81
CA ALA A 99 7.92 -0.25 -0.77
C ALA A 99 8.90 -1.36 -1.15
N ILE A 100 8.85 -1.86 -2.39
CA ILE A 100 9.71 -2.92 -2.89
C ILE A 100 11.15 -2.42 -3.04
N ILE A 101 11.36 -1.19 -3.55
CA ILE A 101 12.69 -0.59 -3.68
C ILE A 101 13.31 -0.41 -2.30
N VAL A 102 12.59 0.16 -1.33
CA VAL A 102 13.05 0.31 0.07
C VAL A 102 13.55 -1.02 0.61
N ALA A 103 12.73 -2.06 0.50
CA ALA A 103 13.04 -3.38 1.03
C ALA A 103 14.26 -4.03 0.35
N ARG A 104 14.51 -3.70 -0.92
CA ARG A 104 15.62 -4.24 -1.71
C ARG A 104 16.94 -3.49 -1.53
N THR A 105 16.91 -2.17 -1.42
CA THR A 105 18.12 -1.33 -1.55
C THR A 105 18.64 -0.76 -0.23
N GLU A 106 17.95 -1.03 0.89
CA GLU A 106 18.22 -0.40 2.20
C GLU A 106 18.27 1.14 2.14
N GLN A 107 17.71 1.74 1.07
CA GLN A 107 17.75 3.17 0.88
C GLN A 107 16.79 3.85 1.86
N PRO A 108 17.22 4.96 2.49
CA PRO A 108 16.32 5.77 3.27
C PRO A 108 15.25 6.33 2.33
N VAL A 109 14.00 6.05 2.63
CA VAL A 109 12.87 6.67 1.94
C VAL A 109 12.24 7.68 2.86
N ASP A 110 11.91 8.83 2.28
CA ASP A 110 11.14 9.85 2.96
C ASP A 110 9.72 9.33 3.22
N PRO A 111 9.35 9.09 4.49
CA PRO A 111 8.01 8.62 4.87
C PRO A 111 6.91 9.58 4.35
N VAL A 112 7.21 10.88 4.29
CA VAL A 112 6.28 11.91 3.79
C VAL A 112 5.94 11.69 2.33
N GLN A 113 6.88 11.17 1.54
CA GLN A 113 6.68 10.86 0.13
C GLN A 113 5.65 9.72 -0.04
N GLY A 114 5.73 8.67 0.79
CA GLY A 114 4.79 7.55 0.74
C GLY A 114 3.35 7.96 1.08
N LEU A 115 3.19 8.79 2.12
CA LEU A 115 1.89 9.34 2.54
C LEU A 115 1.29 10.28 1.48
N SER A 116 2.13 11.14 0.89
CA SER A 116 1.72 12.04 -0.19
C SER A 116 1.24 11.26 -1.41
N GLN A 117 1.95 10.19 -1.79
CA GLN A 117 1.54 9.34 -2.90
C GLN A 117 0.25 8.57 -2.62
N ALA A 118 -0.01 8.15 -1.36
CA ALA A 118 -1.26 7.53 -0.97
C ALA A 118 -2.45 8.50 -1.08
N LEU A 119 -2.26 9.76 -0.67
CA LEU A 119 -3.25 10.82 -0.89
C LEU A 119 -3.47 11.12 -2.37
N GLU A 120 -2.41 11.17 -3.18
CA GLU A 120 -2.52 11.32 -4.64
C GLU A 120 -3.33 10.18 -5.26
N ALA A 121 -3.09 8.94 -4.82
CA ALA A 121 -3.85 7.79 -5.27
C ALA A 121 -5.32 7.94 -4.89
N ALA A 122 -5.62 8.20 -3.62
CA ALA A 122 -6.99 8.37 -3.13
C ALA A 122 -7.73 9.54 -3.83
N ALA A 123 -7.02 10.62 -4.16
CA ALA A 123 -7.56 11.75 -4.92
C ALA A 123 -7.85 11.41 -6.39
N ALA A 124 -7.15 10.43 -6.96
CA ALA A 124 -7.37 9.94 -8.31
C ALA A 124 -8.54 8.93 -8.41
N TRP A 125 -9.25 8.67 -7.32
CA TRP A 125 -10.43 7.83 -7.32
C TRP A 125 -11.56 8.46 -8.18
N PRO A 126 -12.18 7.71 -9.10
CA PRO A 126 -13.00 8.32 -10.16
C PRO A 126 -14.44 8.66 -9.77
N SER A 127 -14.91 8.26 -8.59
CA SER A 127 -16.31 8.39 -8.19
C SER A 127 -16.47 8.85 -6.74
N GLU A 128 -17.70 9.16 -6.35
CA GLU A 128 -18.02 9.22 -4.92
C GLU A 128 -17.90 7.83 -4.29
N ILE A 129 -17.59 7.82 -2.99
CA ILE A 129 -17.56 6.62 -2.15
C ILE A 129 -18.56 6.76 -1.01
N ARG A 130 -18.81 5.67 -0.28
CA ARG A 130 -19.53 5.70 0.99
C ARG A 130 -18.81 4.83 1.99
N ILE A 131 -17.88 5.44 2.73
CA ILE A 131 -17.13 4.78 3.79
C ILE A 131 -17.44 5.55 5.09
N GLY A 132 -18.31 5.00 5.94
CA GLY A 132 -18.81 5.73 7.11
C GLY A 132 -19.48 7.04 6.69
N SER A 133 -18.96 8.17 7.19
CA SER A 133 -19.41 9.52 6.83
C SER A 133 -18.68 10.12 5.61
N PHE A 134 -17.67 9.45 5.07
CA PHE A 134 -16.85 9.98 3.98
C PHE A 134 -17.47 9.73 2.61
N THR A 135 -17.53 10.78 1.79
CA THR A 135 -18.01 10.75 0.39
C THR A 135 -16.88 10.81 -0.64
N ARG A 136 -15.65 11.17 -0.20
CA ARG A 136 -14.45 11.23 -1.05
C ARG A 136 -13.36 10.34 -0.47
N LEU A 137 -12.73 9.54 -1.32
CA LEU A 137 -11.68 8.61 -0.88
C LEU A 137 -10.46 9.35 -0.31
N ALA A 138 -10.13 10.52 -0.86
CA ALA A 138 -9.06 11.37 -0.32
C ALA A 138 -9.32 11.86 1.12
N ASP A 139 -10.56 12.14 1.49
CA ASP A 139 -10.88 12.56 2.87
C ASP A 139 -10.80 11.39 3.84
N PHE A 140 -11.28 10.22 3.40
CA PHE A 140 -11.14 8.98 4.16
C PHE A 140 -9.66 8.61 4.35
N GLU A 141 -8.85 8.69 3.30
CA GLU A 141 -7.41 8.43 3.36
C GLU A 141 -6.71 9.38 4.33
N ARG A 142 -7.05 10.68 4.31
CA ARG A 142 -6.51 11.64 5.28
C ARG A 142 -6.87 11.29 6.73
N ALA A 143 -8.12 10.91 6.97
CA ALA A 143 -8.56 10.49 8.31
C ALA A 143 -7.85 9.20 8.75
N CYS A 144 -7.69 8.23 7.83
CA CYS A 144 -6.91 7.03 8.07
C CYS A 144 -5.47 7.38 8.48
N GLN A 145 -4.80 8.28 7.75
CA GLN A 145 -3.41 8.65 8.04
C GLN A 145 -3.25 9.24 9.44
N ALA A 146 -4.22 10.06 9.88
CA ALA A 146 -4.23 10.59 11.25
C ALA A 146 -4.43 9.48 12.31
N GLU A 147 -5.30 8.49 12.05
CA GLU A 147 -5.47 7.35 12.95
C GLU A 147 -4.22 6.47 13.00
N ALA A 148 -3.54 6.27 11.86
CA ALA A 148 -2.30 5.52 11.79
C ALA A 148 -1.20 6.14 12.66
N GLU A 149 -1.03 7.46 12.58
CA GLU A 149 -0.07 8.17 13.43
C GLU A 149 -0.34 7.93 14.93
N ASP A 150 -1.61 7.97 15.34
CA ASP A 150 -1.99 7.72 16.73
C ASP A 150 -1.77 6.27 17.17
N ARG A 151 -2.14 5.30 16.32
CA ARG A 151 -1.95 3.86 16.59
C ARG A 151 -0.49 3.48 16.70
N LEU A 152 0.36 4.08 15.88
CA LEU A 152 1.78 3.85 15.95
C LEU A 152 2.37 4.35 17.27
N ARG A 153 2.02 5.58 17.65
CA ARG A 153 2.49 6.19 18.91
C ARG A 153 2.11 5.37 20.14
N THR A 154 0.94 4.74 20.11
CA THR A 154 0.36 4.05 21.27
C THR A 154 0.63 2.55 21.30
N GLY A 155 0.78 1.89 20.14
CA GLY A 155 0.86 0.43 20.03
C GLY A 155 1.93 -0.10 19.06
N GLY A 156 2.76 0.78 18.49
CA GLY A 156 3.86 0.39 17.62
C GLY A 156 3.42 -0.23 16.28
N LEU A 157 4.36 -0.90 15.62
CA LEU A 157 4.14 -1.59 14.33
C LEU A 157 3.01 -2.63 14.35
N PRO A 158 2.78 -3.43 15.41
CA PRO A 158 1.67 -4.37 15.45
C PRO A 158 0.30 -3.69 15.33
N ALA A 159 0.09 -2.59 16.08
CA ALA A 159 -1.18 -1.85 16.04
C ALA A 159 -1.43 -1.18 14.69
N LEU A 160 -0.38 -0.71 14.02
CA LEU A 160 -0.47 -0.25 12.63
C LEU A 160 -0.92 -1.37 11.69
N TRP A 161 -0.37 -2.58 11.85
CA TRP A 161 -0.72 -3.69 10.99
C TRP A 161 -2.19 -4.09 11.11
N GLU A 162 -2.72 -4.13 12.33
CA GLU A 162 -4.14 -4.37 12.58
C GLU A 162 -5.02 -3.29 11.95
N LEU A 163 -4.62 -2.02 12.04
CA LEU A 163 -5.33 -0.91 11.40
C LEU A 163 -5.33 -1.07 9.87
N ALA A 164 -4.18 -1.38 9.26
CA ALA A 164 -4.08 -1.57 7.82
C ALA A 164 -4.99 -2.71 7.31
N GLU A 165 -5.06 -3.82 8.04
CA GLU A 165 -5.97 -4.95 7.73
C GLU A 165 -7.45 -4.57 7.90
N ALA A 166 -7.79 -3.75 8.90
CA ALA A 166 -9.16 -3.27 9.08
C ALA A 166 -9.58 -2.29 7.98
N GLN A 167 -8.73 -1.31 7.67
CA GLN A 167 -9.00 -0.28 6.66
C GLN A 167 -8.94 -0.82 5.22
N ALA A 168 -8.35 -1.99 5.02
CA ALA A 168 -8.36 -2.70 3.75
C ALA A 168 -9.79 -2.99 3.23
N VAL A 169 -10.73 -3.34 4.11
CA VAL A 169 -12.08 -3.78 3.72
C VAL A 169 -12.89 -2.68 3.01
N PRO A 170 -12.97 -1.43 3.54
CA PRO A 170 -13.61 -0.32 2.84
C PRO A 170 -13.07 -0.05 1.43
N TYR A 171 -11.75 -0.10 1.24
CA TYR A 171 -11.11 0.07 -0.07
C TYR A 171 -11.55 -1.00 -1.06
N ARG A 172 -11.60 -2.28 -0.63
CA ARG A 172 -12.08 -3.38 -1.47
C ARG A 172 -13.51 -3.15 -1.94
N ARG A 173 -14.39 -2.81 -1.00
CA ARG A 173 -15.82 -2.58 -1.29
C ARG A 173 -16.02 -1.40 -2.25
N ALA A 174 -15.25 -0.33 -2.07
CA ALA A 174 -15.29 0.79 -3.01
C ALA A 174 -14.90 0.34 -4.43
N ALA A 175 -13.85 -0.48 -4.56
CA ALA A 175 -13.45 -1.04 -5.85
C ALA A 175 -14.46 -2.00 -6.45
N GLU A 176 -15.07 -2.88 -5.65
CA GLU A 176 -16.14 -3.78 -6.08
C GLU A 176 -17.32 -2.98 -6.66
N LEU A 177 -17.71 -1.88 -6.03
CA LEU A 177 -18.77 -1.00 -6.52
C LEU A 177 -18.38 -0.22 -7.79
N LEU A 178 -17.09 0.03 -8.00
CA LEU A 178 -16.60 0.73 -9.19
C LEU A 178 -16.61 -0.17 -10.44
N VAL A 179 -16.51 -1.49 -10.25
CA VAL A 179 -16.43 -2.48 -11.34
C VAL A 179 -17.73 -3.27 -11.55
N ALA A 180 -18.73 -3.07 -10.69
CA ALA A 180 -20.07 -3.64 -10.79
C ALA A 180 -20.97 -2.84 -11.74
#